data_AF-A0A7V2QES7-F1
#
_entry.id   AF-A0A7V2QES7-F1
#
_cell.length_a   1.000
_cell.length_b   1.000
_cell.length_c   1.000
_cell.angle_alpha   90.00
_cell.angle_beta   90.00
_cell.angle_gamma   90.00
#
_symmetry.space_group_name_H-M   'P 1'
#
loop_
_entity.id
_entity.type
_entity.pdbx_description
1 polymer ?
#
loop_
_entity_poly.entity_id
_entity_poly.type
_entity_poly.pdbx_seq_one_letter_code
_entity_poly.pdbx_strand_id
1 'polypeptide(L)'
;MRVREREALPVYVDCNQMVDLSEQGFYEVVLRTVRSWLGRLEGGSDLQAVLEDLYRRVVEPPNPFVIPVAFAEGMERLCEWMDHPLVIVLDEFDEPFSALEGRVFLNLRALRDRYGSALVYVVGVERPLGEIRRGEETVEFRELFAGHLCRMGMAPSPQVTRWIREIGKEEGVEFSEEEVAFVLTLAGGHPGLVRAVVRLLVRAKTLAPETYGRMGTALVVEALPGDPVVLAENERLWSCLTDEERRALVRLVGGRGEGELALEPLQLLGLVDEEGRPFGEAFVDFVRRQRLQRETFPRGVRLDERTGEVYVDGRRIPMLTDLEFRLLKALYERKGYLCDRYYLVESVWGESYIGQVDDARIEKLISRLRAKIEPEPTDPRYLLTVRGRGYKLVG
;
A
#
# COMPACT_ATOMS: atom_id res chain seq x y z
N MET A 1 9.52 32.29 -36.09
CA MET A 1 9.52 30.84 -35.82
C MET A 1 9.45 30.66 -34.30
N ARG A 2 8.24 30.73 -33.73
CA ARG A 2 8.01 30.52 -32.30
C ARG A 2 7.58 29.07 -32.13
N VAL A 3 8.49 28.23 -31.65
CA VAL A 3 8.15 26.91 -31.12
C VAL A 3 7.28 27.19 -29.89
N ARG A 4 5.97 27.01 -30.01
CA ARG A 4 5.13 26.80 -28.84
C ARG A 4 5.50 25.42 -28.33
N GLU A 5 6.30 25.35 -27.28
CA GLU A 5 6.37 24.17 -26.41
C GLU A 5 4.94 23.90 -25.94
N ARG A 6 4.23 23.01 -26.64
CA ARG A 6 3.04 22.38 -26.09
C ARG A 6 3.57 21.38 -25.07
N GLU A 7 3.61 21.80 -23.81
CA GLU A 7 3.92 20.93 -22.68
C GLU A 7 3.08 19.64 -22.82
N ALA A 8 3.74 18.49 -22.72
CA ALA A 8 3.03 17.21 -22.72
C ALA A 8 2.12 17.19 -21.50
N LEU A 9 0.81 17.40 -21.69
CA LEU A 9 -0.17 17.30 -20.62
C LEU A 9 -0.39 15.82 -20.30
N PRO A 10 0.05 15.33 -19.13
CA PRO A 10 -0.13 13.92 -18.78
C PRO A 10 -1.61 13.61 -18.55
N VAL A 11 -2.01 12.39 -18.88
CA VAL A 11 -3.30 11.82 -18.51
C VAL A 11 -3.11 11.10 -17.18
N TYR A 12 -3.62 11.69 -16.10
CA TYR A 12 -3.55 11.13 -14.76
C TYR A 12 -4.73 10.19 -14.50
N VAL A 13 -4.44 8.90 -14.38
CA VAL A 13 -5.39 7.81 -14.10
C VAL A 13 -5.19 7.36 -12.66
N ASP A 14 -6.22 7.52 -11.84
CA ASP A 14 -6.28 7.00 -10.47
C ASP A 14 -6.87 5.58 -10.50
N CYS A 15 -6.02 4.57 -10.26
CA CYS A 15 -6.44 3.18 -10.35
C CYS A 15 -7.40 2.75 -9.23
N ASN A 16 -7.51 3.51 -8.13
CA ASN A 16 -8.52 3.26 -7.10
C ASN A 16 -9.95 3.52 -7.62
N GLN A 17 -10.11 4.17 -8.79
CA GLN A 17 -11.40 4.38 -9.44
C GLN A 17 -11.82 3.22 -10.35
N MET A 18 -11.06 2.13 -10.40
CA MET A 18 -11.48 0.91 -11.09
C MET A 18 -12.77 0.37 -10.48
N VAL A 19 -13.78 0.12 -11.33
CA VAL A 19 -15.09 -0.39 -10.89
C VAL A 19 -14.95 -1.80 -10.31
N ASP A 20 -14.05 -2.59 -10.87
CA ASP A 20 -13.66 -3.92 -10.42
C ASP A 20 -12.21 -4.21 -10.81
N LEU A 21 -11.57 -5.11 -10.06
CA LEU A 21 -10.18 -5.50 -10.29
C LEU A 21 -10.06 -6.53 -11.43
N SER A 22 -10.37 -6.08 -12.65
CA SER A 22 -10.36 -6.90 -13.87
C SER A 22 -9.71 -6.17 -15.05
N GLU A 23 -9.38 -6.92 -16.11
CA GLU A 23 -8.89 -6.36 -17.38
C GLU A 23 -9.87 -5.28 -17.93
N GLN A 24 -11.17 -5.56 -17.83
CA GLN A 24 -12.20 -4.64 -18.29
C GLN A 24 -12.24 -3.36 -17.44
N GLY A 25 -12.25 -3.51 -16.11
CA GLY A 25 -12.24 -2.37 -15.18
C GLY A 25 -11.02 -1.47 -15.36
N PHE A 26 -9.85 -2.06 -15.62
CA PHE A 26 -8.62 -1.31 -15.87
C PHE A 26 -8.67 -0.52 -17.19
N TYR A 27 -9.06 -1.16 -18.30
CA TYR A 27 -9.18 -0.44 -19.58
C TYR A 27 -10.30 0.60 -19.58
N GLU A 28 -11.40 0.34 -18.87
CA GLU A 28 -12.49 1.31 -18.66
C GLU A 28 -11.97 2.58 -18.02
N VAL A 29 -11.29 2.49 -16.85
CA VAL A 29 -10.85 3.69 -16.12
C VAL A 29 -9.84 4.50 -16.93
N VAL A 30 -8.94 3.84 -17.67
CA VAL A 30 -7.97 4.53 -18.53
C VAL A 30 -8.69 5.26 -19.67
N LEU A 31 -9.60 4.60 -20.41
CA LEU A 31 -10.32 5.25 -21.51
C LEU A 31 -11.28 6.34 -21.03
N ARG A 32 -11.96 6.13 -19.90
CA ARG A 32 -12.80 7.16 -19.26
C ARG A 32 -12.00 8.41 -18.95
N THR A 33 -10.81 8.23 -18.37
CA THR A 33 -9.90 9.33 -18.02
C THR A 33 -9.38 10.04 -19.26
N VAL A 34 -8.91 9.29 -20.25
CA VAL A 34 -8.46 9.81 -21.56
C VAL A 34 -9.56 10.65 -22.21
N ARG A 35 -10.80 10.15 -22.23
CA ARG A 35 -11.93 10.87 -22.82
C ARG A 35 -12.25 12.16 -22.07
N SER A 36 -12.25 12.13 -20.73
CA SER A 36 -12.46 13.32 -19.90
C SER A 36 -11.36 14.36 -20.13
N TRP A 37 -10.11 13.90 -20.26
CA TRP A 37 -8.96 14.73 -20.56
C TRP A 37 -9.06 15.36 -21.96
N LEU A 38 -9.40 14.57 -22.99
CA LEU A 38 -9.54 15.04 -24.37
C LEU A 38 -10.66 16.09 -24.50
N GLY A 39 -11.76 15.92 -23.76
CA GLY A 39 -12.87 16.88 -23.74
C GLY A 39 -12.49 18.28 -23.22
N ARG A 40 -11.31 18.44 -22.61
CA ARG A 40 -10.77 19.73 -22.17
C ARG A 40 -9.88 20.39 -23.23
N LEU A 41 -9.54 19.69 -24.31
CA LEU A 41 -8.67 20.17 -25.38
C LEU A 41 -9.48 20.70 -26.56
N GLU A 42 -9.00 21.79 -27.18
CA GLU A 42 -9.60 22.33 -28.40
C GLU A 42 -9.22 21.47 -29.63
N GLY A 43 -10.19 21.16 -30.50
CA GLY A 43 -9.94 20.51 -31.80
C GLY A 43 -10.00 18.97 -31.82
N GLY A 44 -10.53 18.33 -30.77
CA GLY A 44 -10.60 16.86 -30.65
C GLY A 44 -11.98 16.23 -30.88
N SER A 45 -12.97 16.93 -31.45
CA SER A 45 -14.37 16.45 -31.51
C SER A 45 -14.54 15.12 -32.25
N ASP A 46 -13.84 14.95 -33.36
CA ASP A 46 -13.93 13.73 -34.18
C ASP A 46 -13.31 12.53 -33.45
N LEU A 47 -12.13 12.74 -32.83
CA LEU A 47 -11.48 11.74 -32.00
C LEU A 47 -12.32 11.38 -30.76
N GLN A 48 -12.98 12.36 -30.15
CA GLN A 48 -13.85 12.14 -29.00
C GLN A 48 -15.03 11.22 -29.35
N ALA A 49 -15.61 11.37 -30.54
CA ALA A 49 -16.67 10.47 -31.02
C ALA A 49 -16.16 9.04 -31.25
N VAL A 50 -14.95 8.90 -31.81
CA VAL A 50 -14.31 7.58 -32.01
C VAL A 50 -14.00 6.92 -30.66
N LEU A 51 -13.40 7.66 -29.71
CA LEU A 51 -13.09 7.14 -28.38
C LEU A 51 -14.34 6.82 -27.56
N GLU A 52 -15.44 7.55 -27.74
CA GLU A 52 -16.74 7.23 -27.14
C GLU A 52 -17.24 5.86 -27.61
N ASP A 53 -17.17 5.57 -28.91
CA ASP A 53 -17.56 4.26 -29.45
C ASP A 53 -16.68 3.13 -28.91
N LEU A 54 -15.35 3.32 -28.90
CA LEU A 54 -14.40 2.35 -28.38
C LEU A 54 -14.59 2.11 -26.88
N TYR A 55 -14.86 3.17 -26.11
CA TYR A 55 -15.19 3.06 -24.69
C TYR A 55 -16.45 2.22 -24.47
N ARG A 56 -17.52 2.44 -25.24
CA ARG A 56 -18.74 1.61 -25.14
C ARG A 56 -18.46 0.14 -25.42
N ARG A 57 -17.58 -0.16 -26.38
CA ARG A 57 -17.16 -1.55 -26.67
C ARG A 57 -16.35 -2.18 -25.53
N VAL A 58 -15.71 -1.38 -24.67
CA VAL A 58 -15.06 -1.86 -23.45
C VAL A 58 -16.07 -2.04 -22.31
N VAL A 59 -17.04 -1.14 -22.15
CA VAL A 59 -18.04 -1.21 -21.07
C VAL A 59 -19.10 -2.29 -21.33
N GLU A 60 -19.61 -2.37 -22.56
CA GLU A 60 -20.63 -3.34 -22.98
C GLU A 60 -20.11 -4.16 -24.18
N PRO A 61 -19.09 -5.01 -23.97
CA PRO A 61 -18.49 -5.79 -25.04
C PRO A 61 -19.46 -6.89 -25.51
N PRO A 62 -19.59 -7.12 -26.84
CA PRO A 62 -20.37 -8.25 -27.35
C PRO A 62 -19.74 -9.61 -26.97
N ASN A 63 -18.44 -9.63 -26.71
CA ASN A 63 -17.70 -10.77 -26.16
C ASN A 63 -16.36 -10.28 -25.55
N PRO A 64 -15.72 -11.07 -24.67
CA PRO A 64 -14.51 -10.64 -23.95
C PRO A 64 -13.31 -10.28 -24.84
N PHE A 65 -13.20 -10.81 -26.06
CA PHE A 65 -12.08 -10.50 -26.96
C PHE A 65 -12.09 -9.06 -27.47
N VAL A 66 -13.26 -8.41 -27.46
CA VAL A 66 -13.38 -7.02 -27.92
C VAL A 66 -12.73 -6.04 -26.95
N ILE A 67 -12.67 -6.38 -25.66
CA ILE A 67 -12.16 -5.51 -24.59
C ILE A 67 -10.71 -5.04 -24.86
N PRO A 68 -9.70 -5.93 -24.99
CA PRO A 68 -8.33 -5.50 -25.25
C PRO A 68 -8.14 -4.87 -26.63
N VAL A 69 -8.93 -5.28 -27.63
CA VAL A 69 -8.85 -4.75 -29.00
C VAL A 69 -9.36 -3.31 -29.06
N ALA A 70 -10.52 -3.03 -28.46
CA ALA A 70 -11.09 -1.69 -28.42
C ALA A 70 -10.20 -0.74 -27.61
N PHE A 71 -9.60 -1.22 -26.52
CA PHE A 71 -8.61 -0.47 -25.75
C PHE A 71 -7.38 -0.11 -26.58
N ALA A 72 -6.75 -1.10 -27.22
CA ALA A 72 -5.57 -0.89 -28.05
C ALA A 72 -5.87 0.10 -29.19
N GLU A 73 -6.99 -0.08 -29.91
CA GLU A 73 -7.39 0.85 -30.97
C GLU A 73 -7.57 2.28 -30.41
N GLY A 74 -8.17 2.44 -29.23
CA GLY A 74 -8.34 3.76 -28.61
C GLY A 74 -7.02 4.47 -28.33
N MET A 75 -6.05 3.74 -27.78
CA MET A 75 -4.71 4.25 -27.52
C MET A 75 -3.96 4.56 -28.83
N GLU A 76 -4.10 3.70 -29.84
CA GLU A 76 -3.53 3.90 -31.18
C GLU A 76 -4.03 5.21 -31.82
N ARG A 77 -5.35 5.42 -31.86
CA ARG A 77 -5.95 6.66 -32.39
C ARG A 77 -5.47 7.90 -31.66
N LEU A 78 -5.33 7.79 -30.34
CA LEU A 78 -4.85 8.90 -29.52
C LEU A 78 -3.39 9.23 -29.83
N CYS A 79 -2.52 8.22 -29.90
CA CYS A 79 -1.12 8.42 -30.27
C CYS A 79 -0.96 9.00 -31.69
N GLU A 80 -1.78 8.56 -32.65
CA GLU A 80 -1.76 9.08 -34.03
C GLU A 80 -2.25 10.53 -34.15
N TRP A 81 -3.17 10.95 -33.30
CA TRP A 81 -3.70 12.31 -33.29
C TRP A 81 -2.78 13.32 -32.61
N MET A 82 -1.90 12.86 -31.72
CA MET A 82 -1.05 13.72 -30.91
C MET A 82 0.26 14.09 -31.62
N ASP A 83 0.56 15.39 -31.67
CA ASP A 83 1.84 15.90 -32.19
C ASP A 83 3.00 15.80 -31.16
N HIS A 84 2.72 15.33 -29.95
CA HIS A 84 3.67 15.19 -28.85
C HIS A 84 3.44 13.89 -28.07
N PRO A 85 4.41 13.43 -27.25
CA PRO A 85 4.24 12.20 -26.49
C PRO A 85 2.97 12.21 -25.64
N LEU A 86 2.21 11.12 -25.73
CA LEU A 86 1.13 10.79 -24.82
C LEU A 86 1.75 10.18 -23.55
N VAL A 87 1.59 10.87 -22.43
CA VAL A 87 2.05 10.40 -21.12
C VAL A 87 0.85 9.91 -20.33
N ILE A 88 0.78 8.62 -20.03
CA ILE A 88 -0.23 8.03 -19.15
C ILE A 88 0.40 7.81 -17.79
N VAL A 89 -0.12 8.47 -16.77
CA VAL A 89 0.28 8.31 -15.38
C VAL A 89 -0.75 7.40 -14.71
N LEU A 90 -0.33 6.20 -14.32
CA LEU A 90 -1.13 5.22 -13.58
C LEU A 90 -0.77 5.35 -12.10
N ASP A 91 -1.57 6.06 -11.32
CA ASP A 91 -1.37 6.20 -9.88
C ASP A 91 -2.04 5.05 -9.12
N GLU A 92 -1.56 4.75 -7.91
CA GLU A 92 -2.09 3.67 -7.05
C GLU A 92 -2.08 2.30 -7.78
N PHE A 93 -0.97 2.00 -8.46
CA PHE A 93 -0.89 0.88 -9.40
C PHE A 93 -0.50 -0.47 -8.75
N ASP A 94 -0.24 -0.52 -7.44
CA ASP A 94 0.17 -1.73 -6.72
C ASP A 94 -0.86 -2.86 -6.82
N GLU A 95 -2.13 -2.59 -6.52
CA GLU A 95 -3.20 -3.59 -6.55
C GLU A 95 -3.52 -4.06 -7.98
N PRO A 96 -3.69 -3.17 -8.98
CA PRO A 96 -3.81 -3.57 -10.38
C PRO A 96 -2.64 -4.44 -10.85
N PHE A 97 -1.40 -4.05 -10.54
CA PHE A 97 -0.22 -4.80 -10.98
C PHE A 97 -0.15 -6.21 -10.37
N SER A 98 -0.55 -6.33 -9.10
CA SER A 98 -0.60 -7.60 -8.39
C SER A 98 -1.66 -8.56 -8.95
N ALA A 99 -2.87 -8.05 -9.23
CA ALA A 99 -4.04 -8.89 -9.46
C ALA A 99 -4.40 -9.11 -10.94
N LEU A 100 -4.10 -8.17 -11.84
CA LEU A 100 -4.50 -8.28 -13.25
C LEU A 100 -3.78 -9.43 -13.97
N GLU A 101 -4.40 -9.98 -15.01
CA GLU A 101 -3.77 -11.04 -15.79
C GLU A 101 -2.55 -10.54 -16.57
N GLY A 102 -1.53 -11.40 -16.73
CA GLY A 102 -0.27 -11.05 -17.41
C GLY A 102 -0.44 -10.46 -18.82
N ARG A 103 -1.46 -10.91 -19.55
CA ARG A 103 -1.80 -10.43 -20.90
C ARG A 103 -2.07 -8.92 -20.96
N VAL A 104 -2.57 -8.32 -19.88
CA VAL A 104 -2.81 -6.87 -19.80
C VAL A 104 -1.49 -6.12 -19.96
N PHE A 105 -0.46 -6.56 -19.25
CA PHE A 105 0.86 -5.93 -19.29
C PHE A 105 1.60 -6.19 -20.61
N LEU A 106 1.41 -7.38 -21.22
CA LEU A 106 1.90 -7.65 -22.57
C LEU A 106 1.25 -6.74 -23.61
N ASN A 107 -0.05 -6.46 -23.48
CA ASN A 107 -0.76 -5.53 -24.36
C ASN A 107 -0.21 -4.10 -24.22
N LEU A 108 -0.06 -3.60 -22.99
CA LEU A 108 0.57 -2.30 -22.72
C LEU A 108 2.00 -2.23 -23.27
N ARG A 109 2.80 -3.29 -23.07
CA ARG A 109 4.15 -3.39 -23.62
C ARG A 109 4.14 -3.29 -25.14
N ALA A 110 3.27 -4.04 -25.82
CA ALA A 110 3.15 -4.03 -27.27
C ALA A 110 2.76 -2.64 -27.82
N LEU A 111 1.87 -1.90 -27.13
CA LEU A 111 1.54 -0.52 -27.48
C LEU A 111 2.78 0.39 -27.33
N ARG A 112 3.53 0.25 -26.23
CA ARG A 112 4.75 1.04 -25.99
C ARG A 112 5.86 0.76 -27.00
N ASP A 113 6.00 -0.49 -27.44
CA ASP A 113 6.97 -0.88 -28.46
C ASP A 113 6.57 -0.34 -29.84
N ARG A 114 5.28 -0.35 -30.17
CA ARG A 114 4.77 0.18 -31.45
C ARG A 114 4.98 1.69 -31.59
N TYR A 115 4.70 2.45 -30.53
CA TYR A 115 4.73 3.92 -30.59
C TYR A 115 6.03 4.55 -30.07
N GLY A 116 6.94 3.75 -29.52
CA GLY A 116 8.23 4.25 -29.05
C GLY A 116 8.04 5.44 -28.09
N SER A 117 8.81 6.51 -28.29
CA SER A 117 8.73 7.70 -27.45
C SER A 117 7.42 8.49 -27.55
N ALA A 118 6.51 8.15 -28.48
CA ALA A 118 5.21 8.80 -28.59
C ALA A 118 4.19 8.32 -27.55
N LEU A 119 4.47 7.20 -26.86
CA LEU A 119 3.69 6.71 -25.73
C LEU A 119 4.60 6.50 -24.53
N VAL A 120 4.26 7.05 -23.37
CA VAL A 120 5.06 6.91 -22.15
C VAL A 120 4.12 6.51 -21.01
N TYR A 121 4.53 5.49 -20.26
CA TYR A 121 3.88 5.10 -19.02
C TYR A 121 4.69 5.63 -17.83
N VAL A 122 4.00 6.22 -16.88
CA VAL A 122 4.52 6.52 -15.54
C VAL A 122 3.64 5.76 -14.57
N VAL A 123 4.22 5.00 -13.66
CA VAL A 123 3.47 4.25 -12.65
C VAL A 123 3.81 4.78 -11.26
N GLY A 124 2.78 5.10 -10.48
CA GLY A 124 2.88 5.35 -9.04
C GLY A 124 2.71 4.04 -8.30
N VAL A 125 3.75 3.60 -7.60
CA VAL A 125 3.73 2.39 -6.78
C VAL A 125 4.44 2.60 -5.46
N GLU A 126 3.97 1.94 -4.40
CA GLU A 126 4.63 1.97 -3.08
C GLU A 126 5.92 1.16 -3.07
N ARG A 127 5.96 0.07 -3.85
CA ARG A 127 7.13 -0.83 -3.95
C ARG A 127 7.57 -1.03 -5.39
N PRO A 128 8.85 -1.34 -5.63
CA PRO A 128 9.31 -1.71 -6.97
C PRO A 128 8.46 -2.84 -7.55
N LEU A 129 8.07 -2.74 -8.82
CA LEU A 129 7.20 -3.74 -9.48
C LEU A 129 7.75 -5.18 -9.35
N GLY A 130 9.07 -5.36 -9.38
CA GLY A 130 9.71 -6.66 -9.20
C GLY A 130 9.51 -7.30 -7.83
N GLU A 131 9.17 -6.51 -6.80
CA GLU A 131 8.82 -6.99 -5.47
C GLU A 131 7.32 -7.30 -5.34
N ILE A 132 6.47 -6.53 -6.03
CA ILE A 132 5.02 -6.74 -6.02
C ILE A 132 4.68 -8.07 -6.71
N ARG A 133 5.26 -8.34 -7.88
CA ARG A 133 5.02 -9.57 -8.63
C ARG A 133 6.27 -10.02 -9.40
N ARG A 134 6.65 -11.29 -9.17
CA ARG A 134 7.86 -11.91 -9.75
C ARG A 134 7.62 -12.78 -10.99
N GLY A 135 6.37 -12.98 -11.40
CA GLY A 135 6.01 -13.88 -12.51
C GLY A 135 6.62 -13.46 -13.86
N GLU A 136 6.97 -14.45 -14.68
CA GLU A 136 7.56 -14.27 -16.02
C GLU A 136 6.66 -13.44 -16.94
N GLU A 137 5.34 -13.54 -16.77
CA GLU A 137 4.32 -12.86 -17.55
C GLU A 137 4.32 -11.33 -17.40
N THR A 138 5.09 -10.78 -16.46
CA THR A 138 5.21 -9.33 -16.23
C THR A 138 6.60 -8.79 -16.55
N VAL A 139 7.57 -9.65 -16.90
CA VAL A 139 8.99 -9.28 -17.09
C VAL A 139 9.14 -8.15 -18.10
N GLU A 140 8.61 -8.34 -19.31
CA GLU A 140 8.78 -7.38 -20.42
C GLU A 140 8.20 -6.00 -20.11
N PHE A 141 7.10 -5.95 -19.37
CA PHE A 141 6.49 -4.69 -18.94
C PHE A 141 7.32 -4.00 -17.85
N ARG A 142 7.81 -4.75 -16.85
CA ARG A 142 8.68 -4.19 -15.80
C ARG A 142 9.98 -3.62 -16.37
N GLU A 143 10.53 -4.25 -17.40
CA GLU A 143 11.74 -3.77 -18.08
C GLU A 143 11.60 -2.36 -18.67
N LEU A 144 10.37 -1.92 -18.99
CA LEU A 144 10.12 -0.53 -19.43
C LEU A 144 10.57 0.51 -18.40
N PHE A 145 10.54 0.16 -17.12
CA PHE A 145 10.85 1.04 -16.00
C PHE A 145 12.27 0.84 -15.44
N ALA A 146 12.99 -0.17 -15.93
CA ALA A 146 14.35 -0.43 -15.50
C ALA A 146 15.23 0.80 -15.78
N GLY A 147 15.94 1.28 -14.75
CA GLY A 147 16.78 2.48 -14.84
C GLY A 147 16.04 3.82 -14.85
N HIS A 148 14.70 3.83 -14.87
CA HIS A 148 13.87 5.03 -14.92
C HIS A 148 12.98 5.17 -13.67
N LEU A 149 13.61 5.02 -12.50
CA LEU A 149 12.93 5.04 -11.21
C LEU A 149 13.08 6.42 -10.57
N CYS A 150 11.95 7.10 -10.36
CA CYS A 150 11.88 8.30 -9.52
C CYS A 150 11.40 7.88 -8.13
N ARG A 151 12.22 8.14 -7.10
CA ARG A 151 11.86 7.83 -5.71
C ARG A 151 11.39 9.09 -5.01
N MET A 152 10.20 9.02 -4.43
CA MET A 152 9.65 10.08 -3.58
C MET A 152 10.06 9.79 -2.13
N GLY A 153 11.24 10.27 -1.74
CA GLY A 153 11.75 10.14 -0.38
C GLY A 153 11.26 11.24 0.57
N MET A 154 11.85 11.27 1.76
CA MET A 154 11.65 12.34 2.73
C MET A 154 12.01 13.71 2.12
N ALA A 155 11.19 14.72 2.40
CA ALA A 155 11.46 16.07 1.96
C ALA A 155 12.74 16.62 2.63
N PRO A 156 13.64 17.26 1.89
CA PRO A 156 14.83 17.86 2.46
C PRO A 156 14.45 19.05 3.36
N SER A 157 15.29 19.33 4.37
CA SER A 157 15.00 20.36 5.39
C SER A 157 14.57 21.73 4.81
N PRO A 158 15.18 22.26 3.73
CA PRO A 158 14.73 23.53 3.13
C PRO A 158 13.28 23.49 2.60
N GLN A 159 12.83 22.33 2.11
CA GLN A 159 11.46 22.14 1.64
C GLN A 159 10.49 22.05 2.82
N VAL A 160 10.87 21.32 3.89
CA VAL A 160 10.08 21.23 5.13
C VAL A 160 9.92 22.62 5.77
N THR A 161 11.00 23.40 5.86
CA THR A 161 10.94 24.78 6.35
C THR A 161 9.97 25.62 5.52
N ARG A 162 9.97 25.48 4.19
CA ARG A 162 9.01 26.17 3.33
C ARG A 162 7.57 25.79 3.65
N TRP A 163 7.27 24.49 3.78
CA TRP A 163 5.93 24.02 4.14
C TRP A 163 5.46 24.55 5.49
N ILE A 164 6.32 24.53 6.52
CA ILE A 164 5.99 25.08 7.84
C ILE A 164 5.60 26.56 7.73
N ARG A 165 6.36 27.34 6.95
CA ARG A 165 6.11 28.77 6.73
C ARG A 165 4.83 29.03 5.94
N GLU A 166 4.55 28.22 4.92
CA GLU A 166 3.32 28.30 4.12
C GLU A 166 2.08 27.99 4.97
N ILE A 167 2.10 26.89 5.72
CA ILE A 167 0.99 26.52 6.63
C ILE A 167 0.81 27.58 7.71
N GLY A 168 1.90 28.10 8.28
CA GLY A 168 1.83 29.20 9.25
C GLY A 168 1.15 30.44 8.68
N LYS A 169 1.47 30.80 7.44
CA LYS A 169 0.83 31.94 6.76
C LYS A 169 -0.67 31.70 6.51
N GLU A 170 -1.06 30.49 6.12
CA GLU A 170 -2.47 30.12 5.92
C GLU A 170 -3.26 30.20 7.23
N GLU A 171 -2.65 29.78 8.34
CA GLU A 171 -3.26 29.74 9.68
C GLU A 171 -3.07 31.05 10.47
N GLY A 172 -2.36 32.04 9.92
CA GLY A 172 -2.09 33.32 10.59
C GLY A 172 -1.13 33.22 11.79
N VAL A 173 -0.26 32.21 11.82
CA VAL A 173 0.70 31.94 12.90
C VAL A 173 2.13 32.02 12.39
N GLU A 174 2.98 32.77 13.09
CA GLU A 174 4.42 32.80 12.82
C GLU A 174 5.15 31.73 13.63
N PHE A 175 6.16 31.11 13.02
CA PHE A 175 7.03 30.12 13.65
C PHE A 175 8.44 30.66 13.90
N SER A 176 9.02 30.41 15.06
CA SER A 176 10.44 30.70 15.32
C SER A 176 11.36 29.66 14.65
N GLU A 177 12.65 29.96 14.53
CA GLU A 177 13.63 28.97 14.06
C GLU A 177 13.73 27.75 15.00
N GLU A 178 13.51 27.94 16.30
CA GLU A 178 13.43 26.85 17.27
C GLU A 178 12.22 25.95 17.02
N GLU A 179 11.06 26.53 16.68
CA GLU A 179 9.86 25.76 16.33
C GLU A 179 10.03 25.01 14.99
N VAL A 180 10.70 25.62 14.00
CA VAL A 180 11.04 24.95 12.74
C VAL A 180 11.98 23.77 13.00
N ALA A 181 13.04 23.96 13.80
CA ALA A 181 13.96 22.90 14.19
C ALA A 181 13.23 21.79 14.97
N PHE A 182 12.30 22.15 15.84
CA PHE A 182 11.48 21.19 16.57
C PHE A 182 10.62 20.31 15.65
N VAL A 183 9.96 20.90 14.63
CA VAL A 183 9.20 20.12 13.63
C VAL A 183 10.12 19.18 12.86
N LEU A 184 11.30 19.65 12.44
CA LEU A 184 12.29 18.83 11.74
C LEU A 184 12.76 17.65 12.60
N THR A 185 13.00 17.86 13.89
CA THR A 185 13.39 16.78 14.82
C THR A 185 12.29 15.74 14.97
N LEU A 186 11.03 16.16 15.13
CA LEU A 186 9.92 15.24 15.37
C LEU A 186 9.48 14.50 14.10
N ALA A 187 9.31 15.22 12.99
CA ALA A 187 8.69 14.70 11.77
C ALA A 187 9.70 14.31 10.68
N GLY A 188 10.96 14.75 10.80
CA GLY A 188 11.94 14.67 9.72
C GLY A 188 11.41 15.35 8.46
N GLY A 189 11.50 14.65 7.33
CA GLY A 189 10.98 15.10 6.05
C GLY A 189 9.63 14.53 5.64
N HIS A 190 8.92 13.81 6.53
CA HIS A 190 7.69 13.13 6.15
C HIS A 190 6.51 14.12 6.04
N PRO A 191 5.88 14.31 4.87
CA PRO A 191 4.89 15.37 4.66
C PRO A 191 3.68 15.29 5.60
N GLY A 192 3.15 14.08 5.81
CA GLY A 192 1.99 13.86 6.69
C GLY A 192 2.31 14.17 8.15
N LEU A 193 3.51 13.80 8.62
CA LEU A 193 3.95 14.06 9.99
C LEU A 193 4.27 15.54 10.19
N VAL A 194 4.91 16.19 9.21
CA VAL A 194 5.16 17.65 9.23
C VAL A 194 3.84 18.39 9.38
N ARG A 195 2.84 18.09 8.55
CA ARG A 195 1.51 18.71 8.64
C ARG A 195 0.85 18.45 10.00
N ALA A 196 0.96 17.24 10.52
CA ALA A 196 0.36 16.87 11.82
C ALA A 196 1.00 17.65 12.99
N VAL A 197 2.34 17.70 13.05
CA VAL A 197 3.07 18.42 14.10
C VAL A 197 2.85 19.94 13.99
N VAL A 198 2.88 20.50 12.78
CA VAL A 198 2.58 21.93 12.57
C VAL A 198 1.17 22.26 13.03
N ARG A 199 0.16 21.44 12.69
CA ARG A 199 -1.21 21.64 13.17
C ARG A 199 -1.30 21.60 14.71
N LEU A 200 -0.55 20.71 15.37
CA LEU A 200 -0.50 20.67 16.83
C LEU A 200 0.11 21.96 17.41
N LEU A 201 1.17 22.50 16.79
CA LEU A 201 1.76 23.78 17.16
C LEU A 201 0.77 24.94 16.97
N VAL A 202 0.10 25.01 15.81
CA VAL A 202 -0.94 26.02 15.54
C VAL A 202 -2.02 25.94 16.62
N ARG A 203 -2.54 24.74 16.90
CA ARG A 203 -3.56 24.52 17.93
C ARG A 203 -3.08 24.95 19.32
N ALA A 204 -1.84 24.64 19.68
CA ALA A 204 -1.26 25.04 20.95
C ALA A 204 -1.15 26.56 21.08
N LYS A 205 -0.68 27.24 20.03
CA LYS A 205 -0.51 28.70 19.97
C LYS A 205 -1.84 29.46 19.93
N THR A 206 -2.88 28.88 19.33
CA THR A 206 -4.19 29.54 19.14
C THR A 206 -5.18 29.24 20.26
N LEU A 207 -5.30 27.98 20.68
CA LEU A 207 -6.31 27.56 21.66
C LEU A 207 -5.82 27.59 23.11
N ALA A 208 -4.49 27.57 23.34
CA ALA A 208 -3.90 27.55 24.67
C ALA A 208 -2.67 28.48 24.79
N PRO A 209 -2.76 29.76 24.40
CA PRO A 209 -1.60 30.66 24.31
C PRO A 209 -0.86 30.85 25.64
N GLU A 210 -1.58 30.93 26.77
CA GLU A 210 -0.94 31.06 28.08
C GLU A 210 -0.16 29.81 28.48
N THR A 211 -0.74 28.63 28.25
CA THR A 211 -0.09 27.34 28.52
C THR A 211 1.10 27.14 27.60
N TYR A 212 0.96 27.48 26.32
CA TYR A 212 2.06 27.43 25.36
C TYR A 212 3.18 28.41 25.73
N GLY A 213 2.86 29.61 26.20
CA GLY A 213 3.88 30.55 26.69
C GLY A 213 4.71 30.02 27.86
N ARG A 214 4.15 29.11 28.68
CA ARG A 214 4.86 28.48 29.81
C ARG A 214 5.59 27.19 29.43
N MET A 215 4.98 26.35 28.61
CA MET A 215 5.46 25.00 28.30
C MET A 215 6.18 24.92 26.95
N GLY A 216 5.95 25.87 26.05
CA GLY A 216 6.46 25.87 24.69
C GLY A 216 6.12 24.58 23.95
N THR A 217 7.13 24.06 23.24
CA THR A 217 7.04 22.83 22.45
C THR A 217 6.80 21.57 23.30
N ALA A 218 7.04 21.59 24.61
CA ALA A 218 6.76 20.45 25.50
C ALA A 218 5.27 20.06 25.51
N LEU A 219 4.37 21.04 25.34
CA LEU A 219 2.93 20.78 25.23
C LEU A 219 2.60 19.91 24.00
N VAL A 220 3.33 20.11 22.90
CA VAL A 220 3.16 19.31 21.68
C VAL A 220 3.72 17.91 21.88
N VAL A 221 4.88 17.77 22.53
CA VAL A 221 5.48 16.46 22.86
C VAL A 221 4.52 15.62 23.71
N GLU A 222 3.82 16.22 24.68
CA GLU A 222 2.85 15.52 25.51
C GLU A 222 1.63 15.03 24.72
N ALA A 223 1.15 15.82 23.75
CA ALA A 223 -0.02 15.48 22.94
C ALA A 223 0.27 14.48 21.81
N LEU A 224 1.49 14.51 21.26
CA LEU A 224 1.90 13.76 20.07
C LEU A 224 1.65 12.24 20.15
N PRO A 225 1.95 11.55 21.28
CA PRO A 225 1.61 10.14 21.49
C PRO A 225 0.18 9.71 21.19
N GLY A 226 -0.79 10.61 21.43
CA GLY A 226 -2.22 10.32 21.35
C GLY A 226 -2.93 11.05 20.21
N ASP A 227 -2.21 11.84 19.41
CA ASP A 227 -2.82 12.52 18.26
C ASP A 227 -3.20 11.49 17.19
N PRO A 228 -4.49 11.43 16.78
CA PRO A 228 -4.97 10.39 15.87
C PRO A 228 -4.34 10.48 14.48
N VAL A 229 -3.95 11.67 14.03
CA VAL A 229 -3.33 11.83 12.71
C VAL A 229 -1.87 11.39 12.77
N VAL A 230 -1.12 11.77 13.81
CA VAL A 230 0.25 11.27 14.02
C VAL A 230 0.27 9.74 14.08
N LEU A 231 -0.67 9.13 14.80
CA LEU A 231 -0.80 7.68 14.86
C LEU A 231 -1.09 7.08 13.48
N ALA A 232 -2.06 7.64 12.74
CA ALA A 232 -2.40 7.15 11.40
C ALA A 232 -1.23 7.23 10.41
N GLU A 233 -0.48 8.34 10.39
CA GLU A 233 0.69 8.49 9.51
C GLU A 233 1.80 7.49 9.87
N ASN A 234 2.07 7.29 11.16
CA ASN A 234 3.05 6.30 11.61
C ASN A 234 2.59 4.86 11.30
N GLU A 235 1.30 4.56 11.45
CA GLU A 235 0.73 3.26 11.10
C GLU A 235 0.84 2.97 9.60
N ARG A 236 0.57 3.96 8.73
CA ARG A 236 0.77 3.83 7.28
C ARG A 236 2.22 3.51 6.93
N LEU A 237 3.17 4.32 7.43
CA LEU A 237 4.59 4.05 7.26
C LEU A 237 4.97 2.64 7.72
N TRP A 238 4.44 2.21 8.85
CA TRP A 238 4.69 0.87 9.40
C TRP A 238 4.06 -0.26 8.59
N SER A 239 2.88 -0.04 8.00
CA SER A 239 2.18 -1.03 7.18
C SER A 239 2.89 -1.30 5.86
N CYS A 240 3.52 -0.29 5.26
CA CYS A 240 4.26 -0.43 3.99
C CYS A 240 5.54 -1.28 4.13
N LEU A 241 6.10 -1.38 5.34
CA LEU A 241 7.32 -2.13 5.59
C LEU A 241 7.13 -3.64 5.60
N THR A 242 8.09 -4.35 5.03
CA THR A 242 8.23 -5.81 5.16
C THR A 242 8.55 -6.22 6.60
N ASP A 243 8.37 -7.50 6.90
CA ASP A 243 8.73 -8.01 8.21
C ASP A 243 10.23 -7.95 8.50
N GLU A 244 11.06 -8.01 7.47
CA GLU A 244 12.50 -7.84 7.60
C GLU A 244 12.87 -6.41 7.96
N GLU A 245 12.33 -5.43 7.23
CA GLU A 245 12.53 -4.00 7.50
C GLU A 245 12.01 -3.60 8.88
N ARG A 246 10.81 -4.06 9.27
CA ARG A 246 10.27 -3.85 10.62
C ARG A 246 11.18 -4.44 11.69
N ARG A 247 11.76 -5.63 11.45
CA ARG A 247 12.72 -6.26 12.38
C ARG A 247 14.02 -5.48 12.44
N ALA A 248 14.48 -4.91 11.33
CA ALA A 248 15.67 -4.09 11.27
C ALA A 248 15.47 -2.78 12.06
N LEU A 249 14.37 -2.05 11.82
CA LEU A 249 14.02 -0.84 12.57
C LEU A 249 13.88 -1.09 14.06
N VAL A 250 13.19 -2.15 14.48
CA VAL A 250 13.02 -2.48 15.90
C VAL A 250 14.36 -2.79 16.58
N ARG A 251 15.29 -3.46 15.88
CA ARG A 251 16.65 -3.72 16.39
C ARG A 251 17.46 -2.44 16.50
N LEU A 252 17.41 -1.61 15.46
CA LEU A 252 18.09 -0.33 15.37
C LEU A 252 17.66 0.62 16.50
N VAL A 253 16.35 0.83 16.64
CA VAL A 253 15.75 1.65 17.71
C VAL A 253 16.00 1.06 19.11
N GLY A 254 16.17 -0.26 19.20
CA GLY A 254 16.42 -0.97 20.44
C GLY A 254 17.87 -0.95 20.93
N GLY A 255 18.79 -0.31 20.20
CA GLY A 255 20.22 -0.21 20.56
C GLY A 255 20.97 -1.55 20.50
N ARG A 256 20.41 -2.57 19.84
CA ARG A 256 21.12 -3.82 19.56
C ARG A 256 21.89 -3.61 18.25
N GLY A 257 23.22 -3.54 18.37
CA GLY A 257 24.14 -2.99 17.35
C GLY A 257 24.03 -3.53 15.92
N GLU A 258 24.70 -2.79 15.04
CA GLU A 258 24.79 -2.82 13.57
C GLU A 258 25.12 -4.17 12.89
N GLY A 259 25.20 -5.28 13.63
CA GLY A 259 25.55 -6.58 13.07
C GLY A 259 24.60 -7.03 11.96
N GLU A 260 25.10 -7.10 10.72
CA GLU A 260 24.43 -7.57 9.49
C GLU A 260 22.97 -7.11 9.34
N LEU A 261 22.63 -5.89 9.75
CA LEU A 261 21.34 -5.31 9.40
C LEU A 261 21.47 -4.73 7.98
N ALA A 262 20.76 -5.34 7.03
CA ALA A 262 20.56 -4.73 5.72
C ALA A 262 19.69 -3.48 5.91
N LEU A 263 20.34 -2.32 6.11
CA LEU A 263 19.68 -1.02 6.24
C LEU A 263 19.40 -0.37 4.89
N GLU A 264 19.99 -0.89 3.81
CA GLU A 264 19.84 -0.35 2.45
C GLU A 264 18.36 -0.14 2.08
N PRO A 265 17.42 -1.09 2.29
CA PRO A 265 16.00 -0.84 1.99
C PRO A 265 15.39 0.32 2.79
N LEU A 266 15.76 0.46 4.07
CA LEU A 266 15.27 1.53 4.93
C LEU A 266 15.88 2.89 4.56
N GLN A 267 17.13 2.91 4.12
CA GLN A 267 17.80 4.09 3.57
C GLN A 267 17.16 4.52 2.25
N LEU A 268 16.81 3.56 1.40
CA LEU A 268 16.10 3.80 0.14
C LEU A 268 14.71 4.42 0.37
N LEU A 269 14.03 4.05 1.45
CA LEU A 269 12.76 4.65 1.87
C LEU A 269 12.92 6.00 2.60
N GLY A 270 14.16 6.41 2.89
CA GLY A 270 14.46 7.61 3.68
C GLY A 270 14.04 7.48 5.15
N LEU A 271 13.79 6.27 5.63
CA LEU A 271 13.43 6.02 7.03
C LEU A 271 14.65 5.97 7.95
N VAL A 272 15.84 5.79 7.37
CA VAL A 272 17.13 5.74 8.06
C VAL A 272 18.14 6.51 7.21
N ASP A 273 19.02 7.30 7.81
CA ASP A 273 20.07 8.03 7.09
C ASP A 273 21.33 7.16 6.81
N GLU A 274 22.33 7.76 6.16
CA GLU A 274 23.60 7.10 5.83
C GLU A 274 24.36 6.63 7.07
N GLU A 275 24.18 7.30 8.21
CA GLU A 275 24.77 6.94 9.50
C GLU A 275 23.91 5.94 10.30
N GLY A 276 22.84 5.42 9.72
CA GLY A 276 21.98 4.44 10.40
C GLY A 276 21.03 5.05 11.43
N ARG A 277 20.79 6.37 11.41
CA ARG A 277 19.86 7.02 12.33
C ARG A 277 18.46 7.04 11.73
N PRO A 278 17.43 6.56 12.45
CA PRO A 278 16.05 6.65 11.97
C PRO A 278 15.59 8.09 11.81
N PHE A 279 14.70 8.34 10.85
CA PHE A 279 14.07 9.64 10.66
C PHE A 279 13.04 9.92 11.77
N GLY A 280 12.94 11.18 12.20
CA GLY A 280 11.84 11.73 13.01
C GLY A 280 11.58 11.05 14.37
N GLU A 281 11.75 11.78 15.47
CA GLU A 281 11.50 11.24 16.81
C GLU A 281 10.07 10.70 17.00
N ALA A 282 9.07 11.28 16.32
CA ALA A 282 7.69 10.80 16.36
C ALA A 282 7.56 9.35 15.88
N PHE A 283 8.26 8.99 14.80
CA PHE A 283 8.25 7.63 14.26
C PHE A 283 9.11 6.70 15.10
N VAL A 284 10.25 7.17 15.62
CA VAL A 284 11.10 6.39 16.54
C VAL A 284 10.32 5.97 17.78
N ASP A 285 9.58 6.90 18.40
CA ASP A 285 8.76 6.60 19.56
C ASP A 285 7.62 5.63 19.25
N PHE A 286 7.03 5.73 18.06
CA PHE A 286 6.08 4.74 17.58
C PHE A 286 6.73 3.34 17.48
N VAL A 287 7.91 3.22 16.86
CA VAL A 287 8.64 1.94 16.75
C VAL A 287 9.00 1.38 18.13
N ARG A 288 9.39 2.23 19.09
CA ARG A 288 9.61 1.82 20.49
C ARG A 288 8.36 1.19 21.11
N ARG A 289 7.18 1.78 20.89
CA ARG A 289 5.91 1.21 21.38
C ARG A 289 5.56 -0.10 20.68
N GLN A 290 5.76 -0.20 19.38
CA GLN A 290 5.57 -1.45 18.64
C GLN A 290 6.47 -2.57 19.19
N ARG A 291 7.72 -2.24 19.53
CA ARG A 291 8.64 -3.17 20.20
C ARG A 291 8.09 -3.61 21.56
N LEU A 292 7.67 -2.67 22.40
CA LEU A 292 7.10 -2.99 23.72
C LEU A 292 5.85 -3.87 23.60
N GLN A 293 4.97 -3.60 22.65
CA GLN A 293 3.82 -4.46 22.37
C GLN A 293 4.27 -5.87 21.93
N ARG A 294 5.26 -5.99 21.03
CA ARG A 294 5.81 -7.29 20.62
C ARG A 294 6.55 -8.05 21.72
N GLU A 295 7.17 -7.34 22.67
CA GLU A 295 7.82 -7.97 23.83
C GLU A 295 6.78 -8.39 24.89
N THR A 296 5.63 -7.72 24.94
CA THR A 296 4.52 -8.01 25.87
C THR A 296 3.59 -9.11 25.33
N PHE A 297 3.47 -9.25 24.01
CA PHE A 297 2.69 -10.30 23.36
C PHE A 297 3.61 -11.38 22.77
N PRO A 298 3.58 -12.64 23.27
CA PRO A 298 4.38 -13.71 22.69
C PRO A 298 4.03 -13.89 21.21
N ARG A 299 5.06 -14.18 20.40
CA ARG A 299 4.90 -14.51 18.97
C ARG A 299 3.92 -15.67 18.80
N GLY A 300 3.17 -15.67 17.70
CA GLY A 300 2.22 -16.71 17.38
C GLY A 300 0.78 -16.24 17.27
N VAL A 301 -0.11 -17.20 17.10
CA VAL A 301 -1.55 -16.96 17.06
C VAL A 301 -2.07 -16.90 18.50
N ARG A 302 -2.92 -15.92 18.80
CA ARG A 302 -3.64 -15.74 20.07
C ARG A 302 -5.11 -15.52 19.79
N LEU A 303 -5.95 -16.25 20.50
CA LEU A 303 -7.40 -16.13 20.46
C LEU A 303 -7.90 -15.58 21.80
N ASP A 304 -8.65 -14.48 21.79
CA ASP A 304 -9.42 -14.01 22.95
C ASP A 304 -10.83 -14.61 22.86
N GLU A 305 -11.10 -15.65 23.65
CA GLU A 305 -12.40 -16.35 23.60
C GLU A 305 -13.57 -15.49 24.07
N ARG A 306 -13.31 -14.46 24.89
CA ARG A 306 -14.37 -13.62 25.45
C ARG A 306 -14.81 -12.56 24.46
N THR A 307 -13.87 -11.99 23.70
CA THR A 307 -14.18 -10.96 22.68
C THR A 307 -14.33 -11.53 21.28
N GLY A 308 -13.87 -12.77 21.03
CA GLY A 308 -13.80 -13.36 19.69
C GLY A 308 -12.69 -12.76 18.82
N GLU A 309 -11.80 -11.95 19.39
CA GLU A 309 -10.72 -11.29 18.67
C GLU A 309 -9.52 -12.22 18.51
N VAL A 310 -8.90 -12.16 17.33
CA VAL A 310 -7.71 -12.95 17.00
C VAL A 310 -6.54 -12.03 16.73
N TYR A 311 -5.40 -12.39 17.29
CA TYR A 311 -4.15 -11.68 17.11
C TYR A 311 -3.10 -12.63 16.54
N VAL A 312 -2.29 -12.15 15.61
CA VAL A 312 -1.12 -12.85 15.09
C VAL A 312 0.09 -11.95 15.29
N ASP A 313 1.10 -12.44 16.02
CA ASP A 313 2.31 -11.66 16.37
C ASP A 313 1.98 -10.28 16.98
N GLY A 314 0.93 -10.22 17.80
CA GLY A 314 0.45 -9.02 18.48
C GLY A 314 -0.46 -8.10 17.65
N ARG A 315 -0.68 -8.38 16.36
CA ARG A 315 -1.59 -7.61 15.50
C ARG A 315 -2.95 -8.25 15.41
N ARG A 316 -4.01 -7.45 15.57
CA ARG A 316 -5.38 -7.91 15.35
C ARG A 316 -5.60 -8.20 13.87
N ILE A 317 -6.13 -9.38 13.54
CA ILE A 317 -6.44 -9.76 12.15
C ILE A 317 -7.87 -9.35 11.77
N PRO A 318 -8.22 -9.34 10.46
CA PRO A 318 -9.59 -9.17 10.01
C PRO A 318 -10.54 -10.18 10.66
N MET A 319 -11.80 -9.78 10.84
CA MET A 319 -12.81 -10.63 11.46
C MET A 319 -12.92 -11.98 10.73
N LEU A 320 -12.90 -13.05 11.51
CA LEU A 320 -13.12 -14.40 11.01
C LEU A 320 -14.62 -14.62 10.79
N THR A 321 -14.98 -15.35 9.74
CA THR A 321 -16.34 -15.90 9.60
C THR A 321 -16.57 -16.94 10.68
N ASP A 322 -17.83 -17.27 10.99
CA ASP A 322 -18.16 -18.24 12.03
C ASP A 322 -17.44 -19.59 11.88
N LEU A 323 -17.32 -20.10 10.65
CA LEU A 323 -16.64 -21.37 10.38
C LEU A 323 -15.12 -21.25 10.54
N GLU A 324 -14.52 -20.15 10.10
CA GLU A 324 -13.07 -19.90 10.30
C GLU A 324 -12.75 -19.73 11.78
N PHE A 325 -13.62 -19.05 12.53
CA PHE A 325 -13.47 -18.87 13.96
C PHE A 325 -13.56 -20.20 14.72
N ARG A 326 -14.57 -21.03 14.42
CA ARG A 326 -14.70 -22.37 15.02
C ARG A 326 -13.52 -23.26 14.68
N LEU A 327 -13.05 -23.21 13.43
CA LEU A 327 -11.88 -23.97 12.99
C LEU A 327 -10.63 -23.55 13.78
N LEU A 328 -10.38 -22.24 13.85
CA LEU A 328 -9.25 -21.72 14.59
C LEU A 328 -9.37 -22.06 16.08
N LYS A 329 -10.55 -21.93 16.68
CA LYS A 329 -10.79 -22.28 18.09
C LYS A 329 -10.48 -23.76 18.36
N ALA A 330 -10.99 -24.67 17.54
CA ALA A 330 -10.74 -26.12 17.69
C ALA A 330 -9.25 -26.48 17.57
N LEU A 331 -8.54 -25.81 16.67
CA LEU A 331 -7.09 -25.94 16.51
C LEU A 331 -6.30 -25.30 17.66
N TYR A 332 -6.79 -24.19 18.19
CA TYR A 332 -6.16 -23.42 19.27
C TYR A 332 -6.28 -24.12 20.63
N GLU A 333 -7.45 -24.70 20.94
CA GLU A 333 -7.67 -25.55 22.12
C GLU A 333 -6.71 -26.75 22.16
N ARG A 334 -6.31 -27.23 20.98
CA ARG A 334 -5.34 -28.32 20.80
C ARG A 334 -4.01 -27.84 20.21
N LYS A 335 -3.62 -26.59 20.51
CA LYS A 335 -2.37 -26.00 20.00
C LYS A 335 -1.18 -26.92 20.28
N GLY A 336 -0.38 -27.18 19.25
CA GLY A 336 0.76 -28.10 19.34
C GLY A 336 0.41 -29.59 19.17
N TYR A 337 -0.86 -29.97 19.03
CA TYR A 337 -1.30 -31.34 18.74
C TYR A 337 -1.83 -31.47 17.30
N LEU A 338 -1.79 -32.69 16.77
CA LEU A 338 -2.37 -33.01 15.48
C LEU A 338 -3.90 -33.09 15.62
N CYS A 339 -4.60 -32.30 14.82
CA CYS A 339 -6.04 -32.36 14.65
C CYS A 339 -6.35 -33.09 13.35
N ASP A 340 -6.90 -34.31 13.46
CA ASP A 340 -7.32 -35.08 12.30
C ASP A 340 -8.62 -34.52 11.70
N ARG A 341 -8.97 -35.04 10.51
CA ARG A 341 -10.15 -34.59 9.77
C ARG A 341 -11.44 -34.78 10.55
N TYR A 342 -11.61 -35.93 11.20
CA TYR A 342 -12.84 -36.27 11.90
C TYR A 342 -13.11 -35.24 13.00
N TYR A 343 -12.08 -34.96 13.81
CA TYR A 343 -12.14 -33.97 14.88
C TYR A 343 -12.48 -32.57 14.35
N LEU A 344 -11.87 -32.15 13.23
CA LEU A 344 -12.14 -30.84 12.65
C LEU A 344 -13.56 -30.72 12.10
N VAL A 345 -14.09 -31.78 11.47
CA VAL A 345 -15.47 -31.78 10.97
C VAL A 345 -16.46 -31.65 12.12
N GLU A 346 -16.28 -32.48 13.14
CA GLU A 346 -17.11 -32.50 14.33
C GLU A 346 -17.08 -31.14 15.05
N SER A 347 -15.90 -30.55 15.23
CA SER A 347 -15.74 -29.30 15.97
C SER A 347 -16.30 -28.07 15.23
N VAL A 348 -16.26 -28.07 13.89
CA VAL A 348 -16.66 -26.90 13.09
C VAL A 348 -18.14 -26.94 12.69
N TRP A 349 -18.63 -28.12 12.26
CA TRP A 349 -19.98 -28.30 11.74
C TRP A 349 -20.90 -29.12 12.67
N GLY A 350 -20.35 -29.92 13.57
CA GLY A 350 -21.10 -30.81 14.47
C GLY A 350 -21.15 -32.26 14.00
N GLU A 351 -21.48 -33.16 14.93
CA GLU A 351 -21.44 -34.63 14.73
C GLU A 351 -22.34 -35.10 13.57
N SER A 352 -23.48 -34.45 13.34
CA SER A 352 -24.41 -34.78 12.25
C SER A 352 -23.84 -34.59 10.84
N TYR A 353 -22.73 -33.86 10.70
CA TYR A 353 -22.08 -33.57 9.42
C TYR A 353 -20.92 -34.51 9.10
N ILE A 354 -20.61 -35.46 10.00
CA ILE A 354 -19.63 -36.52 9.75
C ILE A 354 -20.08 -37.34 8.54
N GLY A 355 -19.20 -37.46 7.54
CA GLY A 355 -19.49 -38.15 6.28
C GLY A 355 -20.23 -37.32 5.22
N GLN A 356 -20.72 -36.12 5.55
CA GLN A 356 -21.34 -35.19 4.60
C GLN A 356 -20.39 -34.08 4.11
N VAL A 357 -19.33 -33.81 4.87
CA VAL A 357 -18.30 -32.82 4.52
C VAL A 357 -17.15 -33.52 3.81
N ASP A 358 -16.92 -33.15 2.54
CA ASP A 358 -15.81 -33.64 1.74
C ASP A 358 -14.46 -32.99 2.14
N ASP A 359 -13.35 -33.57 1.66
CA ASP A 359 -12.00 -33.07 1.94
C ASP A 359 -11.81 -31.65 1.40
N ALA A 360 -12.34 -31.39 0.20
CA ALA A 360 -12.22 -30.13 -0.50
C ALA A 360 -12.78 -28.96 0.32
N ARG A 361 -13.88 -29.17 1.05
CA ARG A 361 -14.48 -28.13 1.89
C ARG A 361 -13.61 -27.76 3.10
N ILE A 362 -12.93 -28.72 3.71
CA ILE A 362 -11.99 -28.47 4.81
C ILE A 362 -10.74 -27.78 4.28
N GLU A 363 -10.19 -28.25 3.16
CA GLU A 363 -9.03 -27.65 2.52
C GLU A 363 -9.29 -26.19 2.14
N LYS A 364 -10.48 -25.88 1.60
CA LYS A 364 -10.90 -24.50 1.30
C LYS A 364 -11.01 -23.64 2.56
N LEU A 365 -11.50 -24.20 3.66
CA LEU A 365 -11.60 -23.48 4.92
C LEU A 365 -10.21 -23.22 5.55
N ILE A 366 -9.31 -24.21 5.48
CA ILE A 366 -7.90 -24.07 5.88
C ILE A 366 -7.20 -23.00 5.04
N SER A 367 -7.39 -23.01 3.72
CA SER A 367 -6.81 -22.03 2.81
C SER A 367 -7.28 -20.61 3.13
N ARG A 368 -8.58 -20.41 3.37
CA ARG A 368 -9.13 -19.11 3.79
C ARG A 368 -8.60 -18.65 5.15
N LEU A 369 -8.50 -19.56 6.11
CA LEU A 369 -7.92 -19.24 7.42
C LEU A 369 -6.45 -18.83 7.28
N ARG A 370 -5.66 -19.55 6.48
CA ARG A 370 -4.25 -19.20 6.19
C ARG A 370 -4.12 -17.82 5.56
N ALA A 371 -5.00 -17.47 4.62
CA ALA A 371 -5.02 -16.13 4.02
C ALA A 371 -5.17 -14.99 5.04
N LYS A 372 -5.68 -15.28 6.25
CA LYS A 372 -5.86 -14.29 7.33
C LYS A 372 -4.81 -14.37 8.43
N ILE A 373 -4.23 -15.55 8.69
CA ILE A 373 -3.31 -15.75 9.82
C ILE A 373 -1.85 -15.95 9.41
N GLU A 374 -1.58 -16.31 8.16
CA GLU A 374 -0.23 -16.53 7.66
C GLU A 374 0.31 -15.26 6.97
N PRO A 375 1.60 -14.95 7.11
CA PRO A 375 2.26 -13.95 6.27
C PRO A 375 2.26 -14.34 4.79
N GLU A 376 2.49 -15.63 4.50
CA GLU A 376 2.44 -16.23 3.16
C GLU A 376 1.62 -17.52 3.22
N PRO A 377 0.40 -17.55 2.66
CA PRO A 377 -0.50 -18.72 2.76
C PRO A 377 0.04 -19.99 2.09
N THR A 378 0.92 -19.84 1.09
CA THR A 378 1.54 -20.97 0.37
C THR A 378 2.71 -21.59 1.12
N ASP A 379 3.33 -20.85 2.05
CA ASP A 379 4.39 -21.30 2.95
C ASP A 379 3.97 -21.10 4.43
N PRO A 380 3.06 -21.94 4.94
CA PRO A 380 2.41 -21.70 6.22
C PRO A 380 3.37 -21.90 7.41
N ARG A 381 3.41 -20.91 8.31
CA ARG A 381 4.21 -20.93 9.53
C ARG A 381 3.42 -21.36 10.75
N TYR A 382 2.13 -21.03 10.83
CA TYR A 382 1.30 -21.25 12.03
C TYR A 382 0.41 -22.48 11.89
N LEU A 383 -0.23 -22.68 10.74
CA LEU A 383 -1.17 -23.76 10.49
C LEU A 383 -0.57 -24.75 9.51
N LEU A 384 0.10 -25.78 10.05
CA LEU A 384 0.84 -26.76 9.27
C LEU A 384 -0.07 -27.89 8.78
N THR A 385 0.15 -28.34 7.54
CA THR A 385 -0.44 -29.57 7.02
C THR A 385 0.48 -30.74 7.35
N VAL A 386 -0.03 -31.74 8.05
CA VAL A 386 0.63 -33.04 8.20
C VAL A 386 -0.01 -33.99 7.19
N ARG A 387 0.68 -34.18 6.05
CA ARG A 387 0.15 -34.94 4.90
C ARG A 387 -0.41 -36.30 5.32
N GLY A 388 -1.63 -36.59 4.89
CA GLY A 388 -2.35 -37.83 5.19
C GLY A 388 -2.83 -37.99 6.64
N ARG A 389 -2.63 -36.99 7.50
CA ARG A 389 -2.96 -37.07 8.93
C ARG A 389 -3.84 -35.95 9.45
N GLY A 390 -3.73 -34.75 8.89
CA GLY A 390 -4.55 -33.60 9.29
C GLY A 390 -3.75 -32.31 9.40
N TYR A 391 -4.13 -31.47 10.36
CA TYR A 391 -3.59 -30.12 10.52
C TYR A 391 -3.11 -29.87 11.96
N LYS A 392 -2.17 -28.94 12.10
CA LYS A 392 -1.56 -28.61 13.38
C LYS A 392 -1.33 -27.11 13.48
N LEU A 393 -1.88 -26.49 14.53
CA LEU A 393 -1.53 -25.12 14.88
C LEU A 393 -0.27 -25.11 15.74
N VAL A 394 0.73 -24.32 15.34
CA VAL A 394 2.01 -24.12 16.03
C VAL A 394 2.28 -22.63 16.19
N GLY A 395 3.15 -22.28 17.15
CA GLY A 395 3.52 -20.90 17.46
C GLY A 395 2.58 -20.31 18.49
#